data_AF-A0A7G8USI3-F1
#
_entry.id   AF-A0A7G8USI3-F1
#
_cell.length_a   1.000
_cell.length_b   1.000
_cell.length_c   1.000
_cell.angle_alpha   90.00
_cell.angle_beta   90.00
_cell.angle_gamma   90.00
#
_symmetry.space_group_name_H-M   'P 1'
#
loop_
_entity.id
_entity.type
_entity.pdbx_description
1 polymer ?
#
loop_
_entity_poly.entity_id
_entity_poly.type
_entity_poly.pdbx_seq_one_letter_code
_entity_poly.pdbx_strand_id
1 'polypeptide(L)'
;MWERCLVIAIAFGGVLLFDGFALRGKLTARDKIVYGSIVLITLYGAIDFAMNQDWPDYLDLANIPFGKAAKTMEQLLQTDWER
;
A
#
# COMPACT_ATOMS: atom_id res chain seq x y z
N MET A 1 4.86 -9.32 -17.54
CA MET A 1 4.69 -9.84 -16.16
C MET A 1 6.03 -10.16 -15.52
N TRP A 2 6.89 -10.95 -16.17
CA TRP A 2 8.24 -11.26 -15.65
C TRP A 2 9.09 -10.01 -15.37
N GLU A 3 9.07 -8.99 -16.25
CA GLU A 3 9.83 -7.76 -15.98
C GLU A 3 9.31 -7.02 -14.74
N ARG A 4 7.99 -7.00 -14.53
CA ARG A 4 7.37 -6.35 -13.35
C ARG A 4 7.76 -7.07 -12.05
N CYS A 5 7.72 -8.42 -12.05
CA CYS A 5 8.18 -9.22 -10.92
C CYS A 5 9.67 -8.99 -10.63
N LEU A 6 10.49 -8.85 -11.68
CA LEU A 6 11.93 -8.62 -11.55
C LEU A 6 12.23 -7.23 -10.97
N VAL A 7 11.51 -6.19 -11.41
CA VAL A 7 11.59 -4.84 -10.85
C VAL A 7 11.23 -4.85 -9.37
N ILE A 8 10.15 -5.52 -8.98
CA ILE A 8 9.74 -5.63 -7.57
C ILE A 8 10.77 -6.42 -6.76
N ALA A 9 11.28 -7.54 -7.29
CA ALA A 9 12.28 -8.33 -6.60
C ALA A 9 13.57 -7.53 -6.32
N ILE A 10 14.01 -6.71 -7.27
CA ILE A 10 15.18 -5.85 -7.09
C ILE A 10 14.89 -4.70 -6.12
N ALA A 11 13.78 -3.99 -6.30
CA ALA A 11 13.44 -2.84 -5.46
C ALA A 11 13.17 -3.26 -4.02
N PHE A 12 12.29 -4.25 -3.83
CA PHE A 12 11.87 -4.73 -2.52
C PHE A 12 12.98 -5.56 -1.86
N GLY A 13 13.67 -6.40 -2.62
CA GLY A 13 14.81 -7.17 -2.13
C GLY A 13 15.99 -6.28 -1.71
N GLY A 14 16.26 -5.21 -2.46
CA GLY A 14 17.29 -4.23 -2.11
C GLY A 14 17.01 -3.51 -0.80
N VAL A 15 15.77 -3.04 -0.62
CA VAL A 15 15.33 -2.40 0.63
C VAL A 15 15.40 -3.38 1.81
N LEU A 16 14.87 -4.60 1.66
CA LEU A 16 14.90 -5.60 2.73
C LEU A 16 16.31 -6.04 3.11
N LEU A 17 17.22 -6.16 2.14
CA LEU A 17 18.63 -6.44 2.40
C LEU A 17 19.28 -5.30 3.17
N PHE A 18 19.10 -4.05 2.71
CA PHE A 18 19.64 -2.88 3.38
C PHE A 18 19.12 -2.75 4.82
N ASP A 19 17.81 -2.85 5.00
CA ASP A 19 17.15 -2.81 6.31
C ASP A 19 17.64 -3.94 7.21
N GLY A 20 17.80 -5.15 6.65
CA GLY A 20 18.34 -6.30 7.37
C GLY A 20 19.73 -6.06 7.95
N PHE A 21 20.60 -5.32 7.24
CA PHE A 21 21.92 -4.93 7.75
C PHE A 21 21.84 -3.73 8.69
N ALA A 22 21.08 -2.69 8.34
CA ALA A 22 21.03 -1.42 9.06
C ALA A 22 20.32 -1.52 10.42
N LEU A 23 19.28 -2.36 10.49
CA LEU A 23 18.42 -2.56 11.66
C LEU A 23 18.80 -3.78 12.50
N ARG A 24 19.84 -4.53 12.09
CA ARG A 24 20.32 -5.72 12.79
C ARG A 24 20.67 -5.39 14.25
N GLY A 25 19.97 -6.04 15.18
CA GLY A 25 20.20 -5.88 16.61
C GLY A 25 19.68 -4.57 17.22
N LYS A 26 19.04 -3.69 16.43
CA LYS A 26 18.49 -2.40 16.89
C LYS A 26 16.97 -2.44 17.15
N LEU A 27 16.28 -3.43 16.60
CA LEU A 27 14.82 -3.55 16.71
C LEU A 27 14.40 -4.47 17.86
N THR A 28 13.43 -4.02 18.65
CA THR A 28 12.75 -4.86 19.65
C THR A 28 11.79 -5.85 18.96
N ALA A 29 11.32 -6.86 19.70
CA ALA A 29 10.37 -7.85 19.15
C ALA A 29 9.06 -7.20 18.66
N ARG A 30 8.60 -6.13 19.34
CA ARG A 30 7.42 -5.36 18.93
C ARG A 30 7.67 -4.61 17.62
N ASP A 31 8.83 -3.97 17.49
CA ASP A 31 9.16 -3.22 16.27
C ASP A 31 9.29 -4.15 15.06
N LYS A 32 9.81 -5.37 15.25
CA LYS A 32 9.87 -6.39 14.20
C LYS A 32 8.48 -6.82 13.73
N ILE A 33 7.51 -6.94 14.65
CA ILE A 33 6.13 -7.28 14.30
C ILE A 33 5.49 -6.14 13.51
N VAL A 34 5.64 -4.89 13.97
CA VAL A 34 5.09 -3.72 13.27
C VAL A 34 5.73 -3.57 11.89
N TYR A 35 7.06 -3.64 11.81
CA TYR A 35 7.79 -3.61 10.55
C TYR A 35 7.36 -4.74 9.62
N GLY A 36 7.27 -5.98 10.12
CA GLY A 36 6.80 -7.14 9.35
C GLY A 36 5.39 -6.96 8.81
N SER A 37 4.48 -6.38 9.60
CA SER A 37 3.11 -6.10 9.14
C SER A 37 3.07 -5.06 8.03
N ILE A 38 3.88 -3.99 8.12
CA ILE A 38 4.00 -2.97 7.06
C ILE A 38 4.58 -3.60 5.79
N VAL A 39 5.66 -4.38 5.91
CA VAL A 39 6.29 -5.07 4.79
C VAL A 39 5.31 -6.01 4.09
N LEU A 40 4.51 -6.77 4.83
CA LEU A 40 3.50 -7.68 4.26
C LEU A 40 2.42 -6.92 3.49
N ILE A 41 1.96 -5.79 4.03
CA ILE A 41 1.01 -4.90 3.35
C ILE A 41 1.65 -4.40 2.05
N THR A 42 2.84 -3.81 2.09
CA THR A 42 3.49 -3.30 0.87
C THR A 42 3.75 -4.39 -0.17
N LEU A 43 4.08 -5.61 0.27
CA LEU A 43 4.29 -6.75 -0.62
C LEU A 43 3.00 -7.18 -1.32
N TYR A 44 1.84 -7.13 -0.63
CA TYR A 44 0.54 -7.42 -1.23
C TYR A 44 0.25 -6.50 -2.42
N GLY A 45 0.38 -5.17 -2.23
CA GLY A 45 0.17 -4.20 -3.31
C GLY A 45 1.19 -4.35 -4.45
N ALA A 46 2.44 -4.69 -4.13
CA ALA A 46 3.45 -4.95 -5.14
C ALA A 46 3.10 -6.19 -5.98
N ILE A 47 2.63 -7.28 -5.36
CA ILE A 47 2.20 -8.49 -6.06
C ILE A 47 0.99 -8.21 -6.96
N ASP A 48 0.00 -7.48 -6.44
CA ASP A 48 -1.17 -7.09 -7.22
C ASP A 48 -0.79 -6.27 -8.47
N PHE A 49 0.11 -5.29 -8.33
CA PHE A 49 0.68 -4.55 -9.46
C PHE A 49 1.44 -5.46 -10.45
N ALA A 50 2.21 -6.43 -9.94
CA ALA A 50 2.99 -7.35 -10.77
C ALA A 50 2.09 -8.28 -11.60
N MET A 51 1.04 -8.79 -10.97
CA MET A 51 0.09 -9.76 -11.52
C MET A 51 -1.04 -9.09 -12.30
N ASN A 52 -1.19 -7.76 -12.19
CA ASN A 52 -2.22 -6.98 -12.87
C ASN A 52 -3.61 -7.54 -12.59
N GLN A 53 -3.84 -7.94 -11.34
CA GLN A 53 -4.96 -8.79 -10.96
C GLN A 53 -6.16 -8.00 -10.41
N ASP A 54 -6.06 -6.66 -10.37
CA ASP A 54 -7.07 -5.70 -9.86
C ASP A 54 -7.72 -6.20 -8.57
N TRP A 55 -6.89 -6.64 -7.63
CA TRP A 55 -7.39 -6.99 -6.30
C TRP A 55 -7.89 -5.73 -5.57
N PRO A 56 -8.79 -5.87 -4.58
CA PRO A 56 -9.26 -4.74 -3.81
C PRO A 56 -8.07 -4.00 -3.20
N ASP A 57 -7.82 -2.78 -3.67
CA ASP A 57 -6.65 -2.03 -3.27
C ASP A 57 -6.91 -1.22 -1.97
N TYR A 58 -5.91 -0.49 -1.53
CA TYR A 58 -6.03 0.36 -0.34
C TYR A 58 -7.02 1.52 -0.50
N LEU A 59 -7.24 2.03 -1.72
CA LEU A 59 -8.27 3.01 -2.03
C LEU A 59 -9.66 2.40 -1.94
N ASP A 60 -9.86 1.15 -2.34
CA ASP A 60 -11.14 0.45 -2.15
C ASP A 60 -11.45 0.26 -0.67
N LEU A 61 -10.45 -0.13 0.13
CA LEU A 61 -10.59 -0.22 1.58
C LEU A 61 -10.81 1.15 2.23
N ALA A 62 -10.18 2.21 1.73
CA ALA A 62 -10.39 3.58 2.20
C ALA A 62 -11.75 4.14 1.76
N ASN A 63 -12.30 3.70 0.63
CA ASN A 63 -13.63 4.07 0.15
C ASN A 63 -14.74 3.54 1.06
N ILE A 64 -14.50 2.49 1.85
CA ILE A 64 -15.50 1.98 2.80
C ILE A 64 -15.84 3.02 3.89
N PRO A 65 -14.87 3.59 4.65
CA PRO A 65 -15.15 4.66 5.61
C PRO A 65 -15.30 6.04 4.97
N PHE A 66 -14.55 6.36 3.90
CA PHE A 66 -14.48 7.72 3.35
C PHE A 66 -15.37 7.96 2.12
N GLY A 67 -15.84 6.92 1.44
CA GLY A 67 -16.65 7.05 0.22
C GLY A 67 -17.99 7.77 0.45
N LYS A 68 -18.55 7.65 1.66
CA LYS A 68 -19.76 8.41 2.05
C LYS A 68 -19.47 9.91 2.23
N ALA A 69 -18.31 10.25 2.77
CA ALA A 69 -17.88 11.65 2.91
C ALA A 69 -17.57 12.25 1.53
N ALA A 70 -16.87 11.50 0.67
CA ALA A 70 -16.58 11.90 -0.70
C ALA A 70 -17.86 12.17 -1.52
N LYS A 71 -18.85 11.27 -1.47
CA LYS A 71 -20.15 11.48 -2.13
C LYS A 71 -20.90 12.71 -1.61
N THR A 72 -20.83 12.97 -0.31
CA THR A 72 -21.47 14.15 0.28
C THR A 72 -20.79 15.44 -0.20
N MET A 73 -19.46 15.46 -0.28
CA MET A 73 -18.70 16.60 -0.81
C MET A 73 -19.00 16.84 -2.29
N GLU A 74 -19.09 15.78 -3.09
CA GLU A 74 -19.41 15.86 -4.52
C GLU A 74 -20.83 16.41 -4.75
N GLN A 75 -21.81 15.95 -3.95
CA GLN A 75 -23.17 16.49 -3.96
C GLN A 75 -23.22 17.97 -3.57
N LEU A 76 -22.47 18.36 -2.53
CA LEU A 76 -22.38 19.77 -2.14
C LEU A 76 -21.76 20.63 -3.24
N LEU A 77 -20.70 20.15 -3.89
CA LEU A 77 -20.02 20.86 -4.97
C LEU A 77 -20.93 21.03 -6.20
N GLN A 78 -21.69 20.00 -6.58
CA GLN A 78 -22.65 20.07 -7.68
C GLN A 78 -23.82 21.00 -7.38
N THR A 79 -24.33 20.99 -6.14
CA THR A 79 -25.44 21.87 -5.72
C THR A 79 -25.03 23.35 -5.74
N ASP A 80 -23.76 23.66 -5.44
CA ASP A 80 -23.23 25.04 -5.48
C ASP A 80 -22.93 25.53 -6.91
N TRP A 81 -22.68 24.60 -7.85
CA TRP A 81 -22.45 24.93 -9.26
C TRP A 81 -23.75 25.17 -10.06
N GLU A 82 -24.89 24.68 -9.56
CA GLU A 82 -26.22 24.89 -10.16
C GLU A 82 -26.95 26.14 -9.60
N ARG A 83 -26.32 26.91 -8.69
CA ARG A 83 -26.79 28.22 -8.20
C ARG A 83 -26.14 29.38 -8.95
#